data_AF-A0A392NU83-F1
#
_entry.id   AF-A0A392NU83-F1
#
_cell.length_a   1.000
_cell.length_b   1.000
_cell.length_c   1.000
_cell.angle_alpha   90.00
_cell.angle_beta   90.00
_cell.angle_gamma   90.00
#
_symmetry.space_group_name_H-M   'P 1'
#
loop_
_entity.id
_entity.type
_entity.pdbx_description
1 polymer ?
#
loop_
_entity_poly.entity_id
_entity_poly.type
_entity_poly.pdbx_seq_one_letter_code
_entity_poly.pdbx_strand_id
1 'polypeptide(L)'
;IDGQTTLFLNEYNTIEDSRDGLSTPPKYIQKIREIQSSNKQLPLGIGLESHFPNSPPNLPYMRASIDTLAATGLPIWITELDVASQPNQAGYFEQALREAHSHPSIRGIVLWTAWSPQGCYRMCLTDNNFKNLPAGDVVDKLLNEWGKTTVSGTTDENGFLETSLFHGDYKMEVSHPVKTNYTITYQMQVLSKDEFKKSTQFIQLSI
;
A
#
# COMPACT_ATOMS: atom_id res chain seq x y z
N ILE A 1 -3.06 27.53 7.59
CA ILE A 1 -2.20 26.39 7.25
C ILE A 1 -2.38 25.37 8.37
N ASP A 2 -2.68 24.11 8.03
CA ASP A 2 -2.75 23.04 9.02
C ASP A 2 -1.32 22.57 9.34
N GLY A 3 -0.93 22.69 10.61
CA GLY A 3 0.42 22.34 11.08
C GLY A 3 0.61 20.85 11.39
N GLN A 4 -0.45 20.04 11.34
CA GLN A 4 -0.39 18.61 11.66
C GLN A 4 -0.32 17.72 10.42
N THR A 5 -0.62 18.27 9.23
CA THR A 5 -0.54 17.55 7.96
C THR A 5 0.89 17.09 7.66
N THR A 6 1.07 15.82 7.31
CA THR A 6 2.36 15.27 6.86
C THR A 6 2.83 15.95 5.57
N LEU A 7 4.07 16.39 5.54
CA LEU A 7 4.70 17.04 4.39
C LEU A 7 5.64 16.07 3.68
N PHE A 8 5.32 15.74 2.44
CA PHE A 8 6.12 14.80 1.65
C PHE A 8 7.21 15.55 0.87
N LEU A 9 8.45 15.09 0.99
CA LEU A 9 9.39 15.22 -0.13
C LEU A 9 8.94 14.19 -1.18
N ASN A 10 8.91 14.53 -2.45
CA ASN A 10 8.50 13.65 -3.55
C ASN A 10 9.57 13.70 -4.63
N GLU A 11 10.01 12.55 -5.13
CA GLU A 11 11.07 12.49 -6.14
C GLU A 11 10.93 11.25 -7.03
N TYR A 12 11.39 11.36 -8.28
CA TYR A 12 11.43 10.28 -9.26
C TYR A 12 12.82 9.66 -9.38
N ASN A 13 12.89 8.52 -10.06
CA ASN A 13 14.08 7.70 -10.29
C ASN A 13 14.74 7.10 -9.04
N THR A 14 14.29 7.45 -7.84
CA THR A 14 14.84 6.94 -6.57
C THR A 14 14.75 5.42 -6.44
N ILE A 15 13.71 4.80 -7.00
CA ILE A 15 13.51 3.34 -6.97
C ILE A 15 13.41 2.71 -8.36
N GLU A 16 13.30 3.55 -9.41
CA GLU A 16 13.01 3.16 -10.77
C GLU A 16 14.28 2.94 -11.60
N ASP A 17 15.32 3.75 -11.36
CA ASP A 17 16.54 3.72 -12.17
C ASP A 17 17.82 3.83 -11.32
N SER A 18 18.48 2.68 -11.12
CA SER A 18 19.74 2.60 -10.37
C SER A 18 20.92 3.32 -11.02
N ARG A 19 20.77 3.80 -12.25
CA ARG A 19 21.80 4.56 -12.97
C ARG A 19 21.70 6.05 -12.69
N ASP A 20 20.57 6.52 -12.15
CA ASP A 20 20.40 7.92 -11.75
C ASP A 20 21.24 8.20 -10.50
N GLY A 21 22.34 8.92 -10.69
CA GLY A 21 23.24 9.31 -9.60
C GLY A 21 22.73 10.50 -8.78
N LEU A 22 21.64 11.17 -9.16
CA LEU A 22 21.13 12.39 -8.53
C LEU A 22 20.00 12.09 -7.54
N SER A 23 19.09 11.19 -7.88
CA SER A 23 17.92 10.84 -7.05
C SER A 23 18.10 9.59 -6.19
N THR A 24 19.34 9.12 -6.00
CA THR A 24 19.65 7.93 -5.18
C THR A 24 19.08 8.02 -3.75
N PRO A 25 18.74 6.89 -3.10
CA PRO A 25 18.27 6.89 -1.71
C PRO A 25 19.17 7.63 -0.70
N PRO A 26 20.52 7.55 -0.75
CA PRO A 26 21.37 8.34 0.13
C PRO A 26 21.23 9.86 -0.06
N LYS A 27 21.10 10.33 -1.30
CA LYS A 27 20.90 11.75 -1.60
C LYS A 27 19.50 12.23 -1.18
N TYR A 28 18.49 11.39 -1.35
CA TYR A 28 17.16 11.65 -0.83
C TYR A 28 17.21 11.84 0.69
N ILE A 29 17.83 10.92 1.43
CA ILE A 29 17.98 11.00 2.89
C ILE A 29 18.80 12.23 3.30
N GLN A 30 19.85 12.56 2.55
CA GLN A 30 20.59 13.81 2.76
C GLN A 30 19.65 15.02 2.67
N LYS A 31 18.78 15.06 1.66
CA LYS A 31 17.83 16.16 1.50
C LYS A 31 16.83 16.25 2.64
N ILE A 32 16.30 15.11 3.12
CA ILE A 32 15.47 15.06 4.33
C ILE A 32 16.21 15.66 5.53
N ARG A 33 17.48 15.28 5.74
CA ARG A 33 18.29 15.78 6.86
C ARG A 33 18.54 17.28 6.76
N GLU A 34 18.77 17.81 5.56
CA GLU A 34 18.88 19.26 5.32
C GLU A 34 17.60 19.98 5.74
N ILE A 35 16.42 19.47 5.35
CA ILE A 35 15.12 20.03 5.74
C ILE A 35 14.94 19.98 7.26
N GLN A 36 15.23 18.84 7.88
CA GLN A 36 15.13 18.66 9.33
C GLN A 36 16.12 19.55 10.10
N SER A 37 17.27 19.90 9.51
CA SER A 37 18.22 20.83 10.14
C SER A 37 17.65 22.23 10.31
N SER A 38 16.72 22.63 9.42
CA SER A 38 16.00 23.90 9.51
C SER A 38 14.80 23.84 10.45
N ASN A 39 14.10 22.70 10.49
CA ASN A 39 13.02 22.45 11.46
C ASN A 39 12.85 20.95 11.73
N LYS A 40 13.27 20.52 12.93
CA LYS A 40 13.21 19.11 13.36
C LYS A 40 11.79 18.60 13.64
N GLN A 41 10.83 19.51 13.84
CA GLN A 41 9.46 19.15 14.22
C GLN A 41 8.52 19.01 13.01
N LEU A 42 9.03 19.19 11.78
CA LEU A 42 8.21 18.99 10.59
C LEU A 42 7.76 17.52 10.49
N PRO A 43 6.45 17.25 10.35
CA PRO A 43 5.95 15.90 10.15
C PRO A 43 6.25 15.45 8.72
N LEU A 44 7.47 14.99 8.46
CA LEU A 44 7.91 14.63 7.10
C LEU A 44 7.43 13.24 6.67
N GLY A 45 7.21 13.08 5.37
CA GLY A 45 6.99 11.81 4.69
C GLY A 45 7.88 11.68 3.45
N ILE A 46 7.99 10.45 2.94
CA ILE A 46 8.75 10.10 1.73
C ILE A 46 7.75 9.74 0.65
N GLY A 47 7.76 10.48 -0.46
CA GLY A 47 6.99 10.24 -1.67
C GLY A 47 7.91 9.74 -2.78
N LEU A 48 7.55 8.61 -3.39
CA LEU A 48 8.29 8.00 -4.47
C LEU A 48 7.39 7.97 -5.69
N GLU A 49 7.69 8.80 -6.70
CA GLU A 49 6.85 8.94 -7.90
C GLU A 49 6.61 7.58 -8.55
N SER A 50 7.65 6.76 -8.68
CA SER A 50 7.54 5.38 -9.17
C SER A 50 7.12 5.29 -10.64
N HIS A 51 7.70 6.17 -11.44
CA HIS A 51 7.53 6.29 -12.88
C HIS A 51 8.40 5.29 -13.65
N PHE A 52 8.05 3.99 -13.63
CA PHE A 52 8.92 2.95 -14.18
C PHE A 52 9.13 3.08 -15.71
N PRO A 53 10.39 2.94 -16.19
CA PRO A 53 10.73 3.13 -17.59
C PRO A 53 10.26 1.97 -18.48
N ASN A 54 10.57 2.06 -19.78
CA ASN A 54 10.26 1.06 -20.80
C ASN A 54 11.22 -0.15 -20.76
N SER A 55 11.58 -0.59 -19.56
CA SER A 55 12.40 -1.76 -19.28
C SER A 55 11.82 -2.54 -18.11
N PRO A 56 12.19 -3.82 -17.93
CA PRO A 56 11.81 -4.58 -16.74
C PRO A 56 12.19 -3.82 -15.46
N PRO A 57 11.32 -3.79 -14.43
CA PRO A 57 11.64 -3.16 -13.16
C PRO A 57 12.76 -3.95 -12.47
N ASN A 58 13.75 -3.24 -11.95
CA ASN A 58 14.80 -3.86 -11.14
C ASN A 58 14.29 -4.06 -9.71
N LEU A 59 13.54 -5.14 -9.47
CA LEU A 59 12.92 -5.41 -8.18
C LEU A 59 13.93 -5.48 -7.01
N PRO A 60 15.12 -6.10 -7.15
CA PRO A 60 16.14 -6.03 -6.09
C PRO A 60 16.58 -4.61 -5.74
N TYR A 61 16.73 -3.74 -6.74
CA TYR A 61 17.06 -2.34 -6.51
C TYR A 61 15.91 -1.58 -5.86
N MET A 62 14.68 -1.79 -6.32
CA MET A 62 13.48 -1.22 -5.71
C MET A 62 13.38 -1.59 -4.23
N ARG A 63 13.52 -2.89 -3.89
CA ARG A 63 13.56 -3.40 -2.51
C ARG A 63 14.62 -2.67 -1.68
N ALA A 64 15.87 -2.73 -2.13
CA ALA A 64 17.01 -2.18 -1.38
C ALA A 64 16.91 -0.65 -1.18
N SER A 65 16.34 0.05 -2.17
CA SER A 65 16.09 1.48 -2.09
C SER A 65 15.02 1.81 -1.07
N ILE A 66 13.90 1.08 -1.07
CA ILE A 66 12.84 1.26 -0.07
C ILE A 66 13.33 0.86 1.33
N ASP A 67 14.09 -0.23 1.48
CA ASP A 67 14.71 -0.62 2.77
C ASP A 67 15.61 0.49 3.34
N THR A 68 16.42 1.11 2.47
CA THR A 68 17.30 2.23 2.84
C THR A 68 16.50 3.44 3.32
N LEU A 69 15.42 3.79 2.61
CA LEU A 69 14.53 4.89 2.99
C LEU A 69 13.74 4.57 4.26
N ALA A 70 13.30 3.32 4.41
CA ALA A 70 12.56 2.83 5.58
C ALA A 70 13.36 2.94 6.88
N ALA A 71 14.69 2.83 6.80
CA ALA A 71 15.58 3.03 7.94
C ALA A 71 15.49 4.44 8.56
N THR A 72 14.89 5.42 7.87
CA THR A 72 14.60 6.75 8.45
C THR A 72 13.45 6.74 9.46
N GLY A 73 12.60 5.71 9.44
CA GLY A 73 11.38 5.64 10.25
C GLY A 73 10.23 6.56 9.77
N LEU A 74 10.40 7.25 8.65
CA LEU A 74 9.37 8.11 8.08
C LEU A 74 8.33 7.29 7.29
N PRO A 75 7.06 7.75 7.21
CA PRO A 75 6.07 7.10 6.38
C PRO A 75 6.46 7.21 4.89
N ILE A 76 6.36 6.11 4.15
CA ILE A 76 6.67 6.05 2.73
C ILE A 76 5.39 5.82 1.94
N TRP A 77 5.19 6.61 0.88
CA TRP A 77 4.10 6.49 -0.07
C TRP A 77 4.67 6.32 -1.48
N ILE A 78 4.06 5.39 -2.22
CA ILE A 78 4.18 5.39 -3.67
C ILE A 78 3.12 6.37 -4.19
N THR A 79 3.54 7.40 -4.92
CA THR A 79 2.70 8.57 -5.20
C THR A 79 2.15 8.62 -6.61
N GLU A 80 2.85 8.06 -7.60
CA GLU A 80 2.54 8.28 -9.02
C GLU A 80 2.80 7.02 -9.88
N LEU A 81 2.53 5.82 -9.34
CA LEU A 81 2.94 4.59 -9.99
C LEU A 81 2.34 4.45 -11.39
N ASP A 82 3.22 4.42 -12.39
CA ASP A 82 2.92 4.00 -13.74
C ASP A 82 4.10 3.26 -14.37
N VAL A 83 3.87 2.69 -15.54
CA VAL A 83 4.91 2.03 -16.34
C VAL A 83 4.83 2.59 -17.75
N ALA A 84 5.97 3.00 -18.31
CA ALA A 84 6.03 3.47 -19.69
C ALA A 84 5.57 2.39 -20.69
N SER A 85 5.06 2.83 -21.85
CA SER A 85 4.54 1.94 -22.88
C SER A 85 5.59 0.95 -23.38
N GLN A 86 5.25 -0.33 -23.37
CA GLN A 86 6.09 -1.45 -23.83
C GLN A 86 5.25 -2.73 -23.99
N PRO A 87 5.74 -3.75 -24.74
CA PRO A 87 4.97 -4.97 -25.00
C PRO A 87 4.47 -5.70 -23.75
N ASN A 88 5.22 -5.64 -22.65
CA ASN A 88 4.86 -6.28 -21.37
C ASN A 88 4.48 -5.26 -20.27
N GLN A 89 3.88 -4.11 -20.65
CA GLN A 89 3.56 -3.03 -19.70
C GLN A 89 2.73 -3.51 -18.50
N ALA A 90 1.66 -4.28 -18.73
CA ALA A 90 0.81 -4.81 -17.66
C ALA A 90 1.56 -5.78 -16.72
N GLY A 91 2.43 -6.64 -17.27
CA GLY A 91 3.21 -7.58 -16.47
C GLY A 91 4.25 -6.89 -15.58
N TYR A 92 4.88 -5.82 -16.06
CA TYR A 92 5.80 -5.02 -15.24
C TYR A 92 5.07 -4.14 -14.23
N PHE A 93 3.88 -3.64 -14.59
CA PHE A 93 3.02 -2.92 -13.67
C PHE A 93 2.59 -3.80 -12.49
N GLU A 94 2.20 -5.05 -12.75
CA GLU A 94 1.91 -6.02 -11.69
C GLU A 94 3.14 -6.29 -10.80
N GLN A 95 4.32 -6.45 -11.38
CA GLN A 95 5.55 -6.68 -10.60
C GLN A 95 5.87 -5.51 -9.68
N ALA A 96 5.80 -4.28 -10.19
CA ALA A 96 6.03 -3.07 -9.39
C ALA A 96 4.99 -2.92 -8.28
N LEU A 97 3.71 -3.15 -8.58
CA LEU A 97 2.64 -3.10 -7.59
C LEU A 97 2.82 -4.13 -6.47
N ARG A 98 3.16 -5.37 -6.82
CA ARG A 98 3.41 -6.43 -5.84
C ARG A 98 4.61 -6.12 -4.96
N GLU A 99 5.69 -5.64 -5.54
CA GLU A 99 6.90 -5.27 -4.80
C GLU A 99 6.64 -4.12 -3.82
N ALA A 100 5.94 -3.07 -4.26
CA ALA A 100 5.51 -1.98 -3.39
C ALA A 100 4.57 -2.48 -2.27
N HIS A 101 3.52 -3.24 -2.62
CA HIS A 101 2.53 -3.73 -1.66
C HIS A 101 3.15 -4.69 -0.62
N SER A 102 4.14 -5.50 -1.02
CA SER A 102 4.75 -6.45 -0.09
C SER A 102 5.74 -5.80 0.88
N HIS A 103 6.08 -4.52 0.72
CA HIS A 103 7.04 -3.83 1.58
C HIS A 103 6.34 -3.22 2.81
N PRO A 104 6.66 -3.65 4.04
CA PRO A 104 5.89 -3.28 5.24
C PRO A 104 5.92 -1.77 5.57
N SER A 105 6.94 -1.04 5.10
CA SER A 105 7.06 0.40 5.32
C SER A 105 6.24 1.25 4.35
N ILE A 106 5.70 0.68 3.26
CA ILE A 106 4.83 1.40 2.33
C ILE A 106 3.44 1.53 2.94
N ARG A 107 2.94 2.77 3.03
CA ARG A 107 1.67 3.13 3.69
C ARG A 107 0.53 3.39 2.73
N GLY A 108 0.85 3.67 1.49
CA GLY A 108 -0.11 3.96 0.44
C GLY A 108 0.51 3.83 -0.93
N ILE A 109 -0.33 3.48 -1.90
CA ILE A 109 0.02 3.42 -3.31
C ILE A 109 -1.03 4.23 -4.07
N VAL A 110 -0.58 5.21 -4.82
CA VAL A 110 -1.38 6.01 -5.73
C VAL A 110 -0.90 5.74 -7.16
N LEU A 111 -1.85 5.58 -8.09
CA LEU A 111 -1.58 5.29 -9.49
C LEU A 111 -1.65 6.56 -10.33
N TRP A 112 -0.70 6.75 -11.27
CA TRP A 112 -0.71 7.88 -12.19
C TRP A 112 -1.43 7.55 -13.51
N THR A 113 -2.74 7.36 -13.42
CA THR A 113 -3.55 6.72 -14.49
C THR A 113 -4.81 7.51 -14.86
N ALA A 114 -4.77 8.84 -14.71
CA ALA A 114 -5.88 9.72 -15.01
C ALA A 114 -6.42 9.47 -16.44
N TRP A 115 -7.72 9.18 -16.53
CA TRP A 115 -8.40 8.97 -17.80
C TRP A 115 -8.61 10.29 -18.53
N SER A 116 -8.46 10.25 -19.86
CA SER A 116 -8.83 11.33 -20.78
C SER A 116 -9.28 10.75 -22.12
N PRO A 117 -10.27 11.34 -22.81
CA PRO A 117 -10.70 10.88 -24.13
C PRO A 117 -9.57 10.83 -25.19
N GLN A 118 -8.53 11.65 -25.00
CA GLN A 118 -7.36 11.74 -25.88
C GLN A 118 -6.25 10.74 -25.51
N GLY A 119 -6.47 9.91 -24.49
CA GLY A 119 -5.48 8.97 -23.95
C GLY A 119 -4.82 9.47 -22.67
N CYS A 120 -4.09 8.58 -22.00
CA CYS A 120 -3.42 8.86 -20.72
C CYS A 120 -1.94 9.19 -20.95
N TYR A 121 -1.29 9.78 -19.94
CA TYR A 121 0.13 10.16 -20.04
C TYR A 121 1.05 8.97 -20.37
N ARG A 122 0.94 7.88 -19.61
CA ARG A 122 1.76 6.66 -19.79
C ARG A 122 0.94 5.38 -19.83
N MET A 123 -0.10 5.30 -19.01
CA MET A 123 -0.88 4.09 -18.81
C MET A 123 -2.33 4.43 -18.49
N CYS A 124 -3.26 3.80 -19.21
CA CYS A 124 -4.69 3.87 -18.93
C CYS A 124 -5.15 2.58 -18.26
N LEU A 125 -6.04 2.67 -17.27
CA LEU A 125 -6.71 1.50 -16.71
C LEU A 125 -7.89 1.05 -17.58
N THR A 126 -8.58 2.00 -18.22
CA THR A 126 -9.78 1.74 -19.03
C THR A 126 -9.72 2.45 -20.39
N ASP A 127 -10.52 1.98 -21.34
CA ASP A 127 -10.81 2.68 -22.60
C ASP A 127 -11.85 3.80 -22.41
N ASN A 128 -12.24 4.46 -23.51
CA ASN A 128 -13.23 5.53 -23.52
C ASN A 128 -14.67 5.08 -23.19
N ASN A 129 -14.93 3.78 -23.14
CA ASN A 129 -16.20 3.20 -22.72
C ASN A 129 -16.12 2.66 -21.29
N PHE A 130 -15.06 2.98 -20.54
CA PHE A 130 -14.78 2.46 -19.20
C PHE A 130 -14.68 0.92 -19.16
N LYS A 131 -14.29 0.30 -20.27
CA LYS A 131 -13.91 -1.11 -20.28
C LYS A 131 -12.45 -1.24 -19.88
N ASN A 132 -12.13 -2.21 -19.03
CA ASN A 132 -10.75 -2.47 -18.64
C ASN A 132 -9.83 -2.70 -19.83
N LEU A 133 -8.65 -2.10 -19.72
CA LEU A 133 -7.45 -2.46 -20.46
C LEU A 133 -6.61 -3.42 -19.61
N PRO A 134 -5.55 -4.04 -20.16
CA PRO A 134 -4.72 -4.98 -19.41
C PRO A 134 -4.17 -4.45 -18.07
N ALA A 135 -3.91 -3.14 -17.95
CA ALA A 135 -3.50 -2.53 -16.68
C ALA A 135 -4.66 -2.45 -15.67
N GLY A 136 -5.89 -2.19 -16.11
CA GLY A 136 -7.09 -2.26 -15.27
C GLY A 136 -7.32 -3.68 -14.75
N ASP A 137 -7.16 -4.69 -15.61
CA ASP A 137 -7.29 -6.10 -15.22
C ASP A 137 -6.26 -6.51 -14.14
N VAL A 138 -5.05 -5.93 -14.17
CA VAL A 138 -4.05 -6.12 -13.11
C VAL A 138 -4.54 -5.55 -11.79
N VAL A 139 -5.06 -4.31 -11.77
CA VAL A 139 -5.57 -3.68 -10.55
C VAL A 139 -6.72 -4.51 -9.97
N ASP A 140 -7.71 -4.89 -10.79
CA ASP A 140 -8.86 -5.68 -10.33
C ASP A 140 -8.42 -7.05 -9.81
N LYS A 141 -7.47 -7.71 -10.47
CA LYS A 141 -6.91 -8.98 -10.01
C LYS A 141 -6.26 -8.83 -8.64
N LEU A 142 -5.39 -7.83 -8.46
CA LEU A 142 -4.66 -7.61 -7.22
C LEU A 142 -5.58 -7.18 -6.08
N LEU A 143 -6.58 -6.32 -6.35
CA LEU A 143 -7.60 -5.97 -5.37
C LEU A 143 -8.44 -7.17 -4.95
N ASN A 144 -8.74 -8.10 -5.86
CA ASN A 144 -9.41 -9.34 -5.51
C ASN A 144 -8.51 -10.28 -4.68
N GLU A 145 -7.21 -10.34 -5.00
CA GLU A 145 -6.22 -11.16 -4.29
C GLU A 145 -5.95 -10.62 -2.88
N TRP A 146 -5.86 -9.30 -2.73
CA TRP A 146 -5.55 -8.64 -1.46
C TRP A 146 -6.81 -8.33 -0.65
N GLY A 147 -7.89 -7.86 -1.27
CA GLY A 147 -9.05 -7.29 -0.57
C GLY A 147 -10.12 -8.28 -0.11
N LYS A 148 -10.11 -9.54 -0.56
CA LYS A 148 -11.14 -10.52 -0.15
C LYS A 148 -10.70 -11.30 1.08
N THR A 149 -11.07 -10.81 2.25
CA THR A 149 -10.97 -11.59 3.51
C THR A 149 -12.28 -11.55 4.27
N THR A 150 -13.32 -12.20 3.71
CA THR A 150 -14.29 -12.83 4.60
C THR A 150 -13.56 -13.99 5.28
N VAL A 151 -13.07 -13.74 6.49
CA VAL A 151 -12.48 -14.80 7.32
C VAL A 151 -13.59 -15.41 8.15
N SER A 152 -13.76 -16.72 8.05
CA SER A 152 -14.60 -17.51 8.95
C SER A 152 -13.76 -18.57 9.63
N GLY A 153 -13.98 -18.79 10.92
CA GLY A 153 -13.29 -19.82 11.69
C GLY A 153 -14.14 -20.27 12.88
N THR A 154 -13.75 -21.40 13.46
CA THR A 154 -14.30 -21.87 14.75
C THR A 154 -13.27 -21.56 15.81
N THR A 155 -13.72 -21.11 16.98
CA THR A 155 -12.83 -20.92 18.13
C THR A 155 -12.22 -22.25 18.57
N ASP A 156 -11.02 -22.21 19.13
CA ASP A 156 -10.40 -23.36 19.78
C ASP A 156 -11.14 -23.76 21.08
N GLU A 157 -10.63 -24.80 21.75
CA GLU A 157 -11.16 -25.30 23.03
C GLU A 157 -11.15 -24.26 24.17
N ASN A 158 -10.34 -23.21 24.04
CA ASN A 158 -10.23 -22.11 24.99
C ASN A 158 -11.07 -20.88 24.57
N GLY A 159 -11.78 -20.93 23.43
CA GLY A 159 -12.62 -19.85 22.92
C GLY A 159 -11.88 -18.81 22.06
N PHE A 160 -10.67 -19.09 21.58
CA PHE A 160 -9.88 -18.15 20.76
C PHE A 160 -9.95 -18.45 19.27
N LEU A 161 -9.97 -17.39 18.46
CA LEU A 161 -9.76 -17.43 17.01
C LEU A 161 -8.70 -16.38 16.64
N GLU A 162 -7.52 -16.82 16.20
CA GLU A 162 -6.48 -15.91 15.68
C GLU A 162 -6.59 -15.82 14.16
N THR A 163 -6.64 -14.59 13.64
CA THR A 163 -6.67 -14.33 12.19
C THR A 163 -5.93 -13.04 11.84
N SER A 164 -5.60 -12.88 10.57
CA SER A 164 -5.04 -11.65 10.00
C SER A 164 -6.06 -10.98 9.10
N LEU A 165 -6.27 -9.69 9.32
CA LEU A 165 -7.19 -8.84 8.58
C LEU A 165 -6.44 -7.61 8.08
N PHE A 166 -6.88 -7.05 6.95
CA PHE A 166 -6.39 -5.74 6.48
C PHE A 166 -6.88 -4.62 7.39
N HIS A 167 -6.25 -3.45 7.32
CA HIS A 167 -6.79 -2.28 8.02
C HIS A 167 -8.18 -1.94 7.50
N GLY A 168 -9.11 -1.63 8.40
CA GLY A 168 -10.47 -1.29 8.04
C GLY A 168 -11.49 -1.61 9.12
N ASP A 169 -12.75 -1.37 8.78
CA ASP A 169 -13.90 -1.62 9.64
C ASP A 169 -14.54 -2.95 9.24
N TYR A 170 -14.79 -3.80 10.24
CA TYR A 170 -15.28 -5.15 10.08
C TYR A 170 -16.54 -5.37 10.90
N LYS A 171 -17.51 -6.04 10.28
CA LYS A 171 -18.63 -6.67 10.97
C LYS A 171 -18.26 -8.12 11.25
N MET A 172 -18.17 -8.49 12.52
CA MET A 172 -17.92 -9.87 12.94
C MET A 172 -19.23 -10.51 13.42
N GLU A 173 -19.55 -11.68 12.90
CA GLU A 173 -20.72 -12.46 13.31
C GLU A 173 -20.28 -13.72 14.07
N VAL A 174 -20.83 -13.90 15.27
CA VAL A 174 -20.51 -15.03 16.16
C VAL A 174 -21.76 -15.85 16.37
N SER A 175 -21.70 -17.14 16.04
CA SER A 175 -22.80 -18.09 16.20
C SER A 175 -22.41 -19.25 17.11
N HIS A 176 -23.36 -19.79 17.87
CA HIS A 176 -23.14 -20.98 18.70
C HIS A 176 -23.74 -22.24 18.02
N PRO A 177 -22.99 -23.35 17.89
CA PRO A 177 -23.42 -24.52 17.10
C PRO A 177 -24.70 -25.18 17.64
N VAL A 178 -24.98 -25.05 18.95
CA VAL A 178 -26.13 -25.68 19.61
C VAL A 178 -27.32 -24.73 19.80
N LYS A 179 -27.10 -23.41 19.82
CA LYS A 179 -28.20 -22.44 19.96
C LYS A 179 -28.65 -22.03 18.55
N THR A 180 -29.67 -22.71 18.03
CA THR A 180 -30.31 -22.33 16.77
C THR A 180 -30.81 -20.89 16.84
N ASN A 181 -30.54 -20.11 15.78
CA ASN A 181 -30.85 -18.68 15.67
C ASN A 181 -30.12 -17.74 16.64
N TYR A 182 -29.01 -18.17 17.26
CA TYR A 182 -28.18 -17.30 18.08
C TYR A 182 -26.96 -16.82 17.31
N THR A 183 -27.09 -15.64 16.69
CA THR A 183 -25.98 -14.91 16.05
C THR A 183 -25.85 -13.54 16.70
N ILE A 184 -24.66 -13.21 17.20
CA ILE A 184 -24.33 -11.87 17.68
C ILE A 184 -23.44 -11.18 16.66
N THR A 185 -23.72 -9.91 16.39
CA THR A 185 -22.90 -9.06 15.54
C THR A 185 -22.07 -8.10 16.40
N TYR A 186 -20.79 -7.97 16.09
CA TYR A 186 -19.88 -6.96 16.64
C TYR A 186 -19.29 -6.11 15.52
N GLN A 187 -19.00 -4.85 15.84
CA GLN A 187 -18.20 -3.97 14.98
C GLN A 187 -16.78 -3.96 15.51
N MET A 188 -15.80 -4.13 14.63
CA MET A 188 -14.38 -4.19 14.95
C MET A 188 -13.62 -3.31 13.99
N GLN A 189 -12.64 -2.58 14.50
CA GLN A 189 -11.72 -1.81 13.67
C GLN A 189 -10.32 -2.41 13.77
N VAL A 190 -9.71 -2.66 12.63
CA VAL A 190 -8.33 -3.13 12.51
C VAL A 190 -7.47 -1.94 12.12
N LEU A 191 -6.65 -1.47 13.05
CA LEU A 191 -5.80 -0.29 12.90
C LEU A 191 -4.38 -0.65 12.44
N SER A 192 -3.65 0.39 12.02
CA SER A 192 -2.23 0.29 11.69
C SER A 192 -1.40 -0.26 12.85
N LYS A 193 -0.41 -1.11 12.55
CA LYS A 193 0.56 -1.64 13.54
C LYS A 193 1.34 -0.55 14.29
N ASP A 194 1.41 0.67 13.78
CA ASP A 194 2.09 1.77 14.50
C ASP A 194 1.27 2.30 15.67
N GLU A 195 -0.04 2.01 15.71
CA GLU A 195 -0.91 2.47 16.78
C GLU A 195 -1.01 1.48 17.94
N PHE A 196 -0.80 0.17 17.73
CA PHE A 196 -0.81 -0.84 18.83
C PHE A 196 0.02 -2.12 18.54
N LYS A 197 0.66 -2.67 19.59
CA LYS A 197 1.18 -4.06 19.62
C LYS A 197 0.00 -5.03 19.75
N LYS A 198 -0.32 -5.79 18.70
CA LYS A 198 -1.39 -6.83 18.63
C LYS A 198 -2.75 -6.35 19.18
N SER A 199 -3.71 -6.08 18.30
CA SER A 199 -5.10 -5.85 18.71
C SER A 199 -5.74 -7.17 19.17
N THR A 200 -5.77 -7.41 20.48
CA THR A 200 -6.57 -8.50 21.06
C THR A 200 -7.94 -7.97 21.43
N GLN A 201 -9.00 -8.56 20.86
CA GLN A 201 -10.39 -8.25 21.21
C GLN A 201 -10.96 -9.41 22.03
N PHE A 202 -11.41 -9.13 23.25
CA PHE A 202 -12.06 -10.13 24.11
C PHE A 202 -13.57 -9.99 24.00
N ILE A 203 -14.26 -11.08 23.70
CA ILE A 203 -15.71 -11.11 23.57
C ILE A 203 -16.25 -12.17 24.52
N GLN A 204 -17.04 -11.72 25.49
CA GLN A 204 -17.73 -12.61 26.42
C GLN A 204 -19.13 -12.92 25.88
N LEU A 205 -19.39 -14.18 25.60
CA LEU A 205 -20.74 -14.67 25.33
C LEU A 205 -21.37 -15.05 26.66
N SER A 206 -22.40 -14.31 27.08
CA SER A 206 -23.24 -14.74 28.20
C SER A 206 -24.09 -15.92 27.73
N ILE A 207 -23.82 -17.11 28.29
CA ILE A 207 -24.51 -18.36 27.94
C ILE A 207 -25.80 -18.51 28.74
#